data_AF-A0A970C6T9-F1
#
_entry.id   AF-A0A970C6T9-F1
#
_cell.length_a   1.000
_cell.length_b   1.000
_cell.length_c   1.000
_cell.angle_alpha   90.00
_cell.angle_beta   90.00
_cell.angle_gamma   90.00
#
_symmetry.space_group_name_H-M   'P 1'
#
loop_
_entity.id
_entity.type
_entity.pdbx_description
1 polymer ?
#
loop_
_entity_poly.entity_id
_entity_poly.type
_entity_poly.pdbx_seq_one_letter_code
_entity_poly.pdbx_strand_id
1 'polypeptide(L)'
;MIGVLGIIAIISLAIAPALMNQITQANKEAESKMLERLADGLQMAILREHRIPGAGDFAQTIARQLGLDQASVLYNRVGRQRVYLIHPGIQLGPSNSGLPYTQDWHGSPNEPTNARVMIISSLSIPLPSGIASGPAPSADAFEAIWNTAEDTVPSGWDNWSGDGSSLIIRRVNLGLLFVKVGISNNSVDTGMFAIDDENGFHPAPRTTWYLMNTKLRLFGSNEILQTTEILRDPVSFVYDNGVWRGKPYSIGSPKRLSGVDLQAAYELFMASPPNPNGKASKDDVIAAMTNFMSYYTNWAAQNFPNNLQKDVKQAAMRLDNVLEDYLFKAAK
;
A
#
# COMPACT_ATOMS: atom_id res chain seq x y z
N MET A 1 27.17 -65.90 -6.99
CA MET A 1 26.80 -64.59 -7.58
C MET A 1 25.31 -64.28 -7.53
N ILE A 2 24.40 -65.26 -7.62
CA ILE A 2 22.94 -65.04 -7.56
C ILE A 2 22.47 -64.41 -6.21
N GLY A 3 23.06 -64.80 -5.07
CA GLY A 3 22.69 -64.24 -3.76
C GLY A 3 23.02 -62.75 -3.56
N VAL A 4 24.09 -62.25 -4.18
CA VAL A 4 24.49 -60.83 -4.08
C VAL A 4 23.55 -59.94 -4.90
N LEU A 5 23.13 -60.41 -6.08
CA LEU A 5 22.14 -59.71 -6.90
C LEU A 5 20.77 -59.65 -6.19
N GLY A 6 20.36 -60.71 -5.50
CA GLY A 6 19.11 -60.71 -4.72
C GLY A 6 19.12 -59.69 -3.57
N ILE A 7 20.23 -59.58 -2.84
CA ILE A 7 20.38 -58.61 -1.75
C ILE A 7 20.36 -57.16 -2.29
N ILE A 8 21.08 -56.89 -3.39
CA ILE A 8 21.09 -55.57 -4.02
C ILE A 8 19.69 -55.19 -4.55
N ALA A 9 18.95 -56.14 -5.12
CA ALA A 9 17.58 -55.91 -5.59
C ALA A 9 16.61 -55.55 -4.44
N ILE A 10 16.69 -56.25 -3.32
CA ILE A 10 15.85 -55.99 -2.14
C ILE A 10 16.17 -54.61 -1.53
N ILE A 11 17.46 -54.28 -1.40
CA ILE A 11 17.89 -52.98 -0.88
C ILE A 11 17.46 -51.84 -1.82
N SER A 12 17.57 -52.04 -3.14
CA SER A 12 17.13 -51.06 -4.13
C SER A 12 15.61 -50.84 -4.08
N LEU A 13 14.83 -51.90 -3.88
CA LEU A 13 13.37 -51.80 -3.70
C LEU A 13 12.99 -51.03 -2.43
N ALA A 14 13.76 -51.22 -1.34
CA ALA A 14 13.50 -50.57 -0.06
C ALA A 14 13.84 -49.06 -0.08
N ILE A 15 14.83 -48.64 -0.86
CA ILE A 15 15.29 -47.24 -0.92
C ILE A 15 14.52 -46.41 -1.95
N ALA A 16 14.01 -47.02 -3.02
CA ALA A 16 13.33 -46.31 -4.12
C ALA A 16 12.16 -45.40 -3.67
N PRO A 17 11.27 -45.80 -2.74
CA PRO A 17 10.19 -44.92 -2.27
C PRO A 17 10.69 -43.67 -1.55
N ALA A 18 11.75 -43.81 -0.74
CA ALA A 18 12.32 -42.70 0.01
C ALA A 18 12.97 -41.66 -0.92
N LEU A 19 13.70 -42.10 -1.94
CA LEU A 19 14.28 -41.22 -2.95
C LEU A 19 13.21 -40.50 -3.78
N MET A 20 12.14 -41.20 -4.16
CA MET A 20 11.03 -40.60 -4.90
C MET A 20 10.35 -39.49 -4.09
N ASN A 21 10.10 -39.71 -2.80
CA ASN A 21 9.53 -38.69 -1.93
C ASN A 21 10.45 -37.48 -1.78
N GLN A 22 11.76 -37.69 -1.65
CA GLN A 22 12.74 -36.59 -1.59
C GLN A 22 12.77 -35.77 -2.87
N ILE A 23 12.69 -36.41 -4.05
CA ILE A 23 12.65 -35.70 -5.33
C ILE A 23 11.36 -34.89 -5.46
N THR A 24 10.22 -35.46 -5.10
CA THR A 24 8.93 -34.74 -5.14
C THR A 24 8.95 -33.53 -4.22
N GLN A 25 9.45 -33.69 -3.00
CA GLN A 25 9.60 -32.59 -2.05
C GLN A 25 10.56 -31.50 -2.57
N ALA A 26 11.70 -31.89 -3.13
CA ALA A 26 12.65 -30.95 -3.72
C ALA A 26 12.05 -30.18 -4.90
N ASN A 27 11.25 -30.84 -5.74
CA ASN A 27 10.53 -30.19 -6.85
C ASN A 27 9.47 -29.21 -6.33
N LYS A 28 8.75 -29.57 -5.27
CA LYS A 28 7.77 -28.70 -4.62
C LYS A 28 8.41 -27.45 -4.04
N GLU A 29 9.51 -27.60 -3.32
CA GLU A 29 10.25 -26.47 -2.77
C GLU A 29 10.84 -25.57 -3.88
N ALA A 30 11.40 -26.17 -4.93
CA ALA A 30 11.93 -25.42 -6.06
C ALA A 30 10.84 -24.62 -6.78
N GLU A 31 9.67 -25.20 -6.99
CA GLU A 31 8.54 -24.52 -7.63
C GLU A 31 7.93 -23.46 -6.70
N SER A 32 7.81 -23.71 -5.41
CA SER A 32 7.33 -22.70 -4.45
C SER A 32 8.22 -21.45 -4.41
N LYS A 33 9.55 -21.64 -4.37
CA LYS A 33 10.53 -20.55 -4.47
C LYS A 33 10.46 -19.83 -5.82
N MET A 34 10.22 -20.58 -6.89
CA MET A 34 10.03 -19.98 -8.21
C MET A 34 8.78 -19.11 -8.24
N LEU A 35 7.63 -19.60 -7.76
CA LEU A 35 6.40 -18.80 -7.71
C LEU A 35 6.53 -17.56 -6.84
N GLU A 36 7.26 -17.65 -5.72
CA GLU A 36 7.60 -16.50 -4.89
C GLU A 36 8.40 -15.46 -5.67
N ARG A 37 9.49 -15.87 -6.34
CA ARG A 37 10.27 -14.99 -7.19
C ARG A 37 9.45 -14.36 -8.32
N LEU A 38 8.52 -15.10 -8.93
CA LEU A 38 7.61 -14.57 -9.96
C LEU A 38 6.64 -13.54 -9.38
N ALA A 39 6.11 -13.77 -8.18
CA ALA A 39 5.22 -12.83 -7.49
C ALA A 39 5.95 -11.54 -7.06
N ASP A 40 7.18 -11.65 -6.56
CA ASP A 40 8.00 -10.49 -6.23
C ASP A 40 8.38 -9.71 -7.49
N GLY A 41 8.77 -10.43 -8.55
CA GLY A 41 9.01 -9.83 -9.86
C GLY A 41 7.79 -9.08 -10.40
N LEU A 42 6.58 -9.65 -10.25
CA LEU A 42 5.35 -8.97 -10.63
C LEU A 42 5.16 -7.66 -9.85
N GLN A 43 5.28 -7.70 -8.52
CA GLN A 43 5.12 -6.50 -7.68
C GLN A 43 6.16 -5.43 -8.01
N MET A 44 7.43 -5.82 -8.19
CA MET A 44 8.48 -4.87 -8.58
C MET A 44 8.23 -4.26 -9.96
N ALA A 45 7.74 -5.04 -10.93
CA ALA A 45 7.39 -4.53 -12.25
C ALA A 45 6.25 -3.50 -12.16
N ILE A 46 5.21 -3.81 -11.37
CA ILE A 46 4.07 -2.92 -11.14
C ILE A 46 4.51 -1.57 -10.56
N LEU A 47 5.36 -1.60 -9.54
CA LEU A 47 5.84 -0.39 -8.87
C LEU A 47 6.82 0.42 -9.72
N ARG A 48 7.53 -0.23 -10.64
CA ARG A 48 8.47 0.45 -11.56
C ARG A 48 7.77 1.08 -12.75
N GLU A 49 6.81 0.37 -13.33
CA GLU A 49 6.13 0.78 -14.56
C GLU A 49 4.82 1.53 -14.27
N HIS A 50 4.44 1.66 -13.00
CA HIS A 50 3.16 2.18 -12.53
C HIS A 50 1.98 1.59 -13.30
N ARG A 51 2.07 0.29 -13.60
CA ARG A 51 1.13 -0.45 -14.45
C ARG A 51 0.95 -1.86 -13.94
N ILE A 52 -0.30 -2.28 -13.78
CA ILE A 52 -0.68 -3.67 -13.50
C ILE A 52 -1.04 -4.36 -14.82
N PRO A 53 -0.30 -5.41 -15.23
CA PRO A 53 -0.61 -6.16 -16.43
C PRO A 53 -1.94 -6.92 -16.29
N GLY A 54 -2.53 -7.26 -17.43
CA GLY A 54 -3.69 -8.13 -17.53
C GLY A 54 -3.31 -9.57 -17.89
N ALA A 55 -4.33 -10.38 -18.17
CA ALA A 55 -4.18 -11.81 -18.46
C ALA A 55 -3.17 -12.12 -19.59
N GLY A 56 -3.15 -11.28 -20.63
CA GLY A 56 -2.35 -11.50 -21.83
C GLY A 56 -0.86 -11.16 -21.69
N ASP A 57 -0.46 -10.39 -20.68
CA ASP A 57 0.88 -9.81 -20.59
C ASP A 57 1.58 -10.00 -19.23
N PHE A 58 0.98 -10.70 -18.27
CA PHE A 58 1.65 -11.10 -17.02
C PHE A 58 3.00 -11.75 -17.26
N ALA A 59 3.02 -12.81 -18.08
CA ALA A 59 4.23 -13.60 -18.30
C ALA A 59 5.34 -12.77 -18.94
N GLN A 60 5.00 -11.90 -19.91
CA GLN A 60 5.97 -11.04 -20.59
C GLN A 60 6.52 -9.94 -19.67
N THR A 61 5.67 -9.39 -18.80
CA THR A 61 6.03 -8.36 -17.82
C THR A 61 6.99 -8.93 -16.77
N ILE A 62 6.64 -10.09 -16.20
CA ILE A 62 7.48 -10.78 -15.21
C ILE A 62 8.80 -11.24 -15.83
N ALA A 63 8.78 -11.82 -17.03
CA ALA A 63 9.97 -12.24 -17.76
C ALA A 63 10.96 -11.09 -17.97
N ARG A 64 10.45 -9.93 -18.44
CA ARG A 64 11.26 -8.72 -18.62
C ARG A 64 11.82 -8.17 -17.31
N GLN A 65 11.03 -8.17 -16.24
CA GLN A 65 11.50 -7.70 -14.93
C GLN A 65 12.61 -8.58 -14.35
N LEU A 66 12.48 -9.90 -14.48
CA LEU A 66 13.39 -10.86 -13.85
C LEU A 66 14.55 -11.30 -14.75
N GLY A 67 14.59 -10.86 -16.01
CA GLY A 67 15.56 -11.31 -17.01
C GLY A 67 15.42 -12.81 -17.33
N LEU A 68 14.19 -13.33 -17.31
CA LEU A 68 13.87 -14.72 -17.59
C LEU A 68 13.29 -14.87 -18.99
N ASP A 69 13.37 -16.09 -19.54
CA ASP A 69 12.61 -16.44 -20.74
C ASP A 69 11.11 -16.59 -20.42
N GLN A 70 10.24 -16.22 -21.36
CA GLN A 70 8.79 -16.25 -21.17
C GLN A 70 8.28 -17.68 -20.94
N ALA A 71 8.87 -18.71 -21.56
CA ALA A 71 8.46 -20.10 -21.32
C ALA A 71 8.81 -20.52 -19.88
N SER A 72 9.90 -20.03 -19.32
CA SER A 72 10.27 -20.30 -17.91
C SER A 72 9.30 -19.68 -16.90
N VAL A 73 8.52 -18.68 -17.31
CA VAL A 73 7.46 -18.04 -16.52
C VAL A 73 6.12 -18.76 -16.73
N LEU A 74 5.83 -19.19 -17.96
CA LEU A 74 4.60 -19.90 -18.32
C LEU A 74 4.57 -21.37 -17.89
N TYR A 75 5.71 -22.04 -17.83
CA TYR A 75 5.80 -23.47 -17.55
C TYR A 75 6.70 -23.75 -16.35
N ASN A 76 6.31 -24.74 -15.56
CA ASN A 76 7.15 -25.29 -14.51
C ASN A 76 8.19 -26.27 -15.07
N ARG A 77 9.07 -26.77 -14.20
CA ARG A 77 10.17 -27.67 -14.61
C ARG A 77 9.70 -29.01 -15.18
N VAL A 78 8.46 -29.41 -14.85
CA VAL A 78 7.82 -30.63 -15.35
C VAL A 78 7.07 -30.37 -16.67
N GLY A 79 7.14 -29.14 -17.20
CA GLY A 79 6.46 -28.74 -18.44
C GLY A 79 4.96 -28.49 -18.27
N ARG A 80 4.46 -28.34 -17.05
CA ARG A 80 3.06 -27.97 -16.80
C ARG A 80 2.90 -26.47 -16.82
N GLN A 81 1.80 -26.01 -17.40
CA GLN A 81 1.50 -24.58 -17.48
C GLN A 81 1.13 -24.03 -16.10
N ARG A 82 1.70 -22.87 -15.76
CA ARG A 82 1.27 -22.03 -14.64
C ARG A 82 0.10 -21.15 -15.06
N VAL A 83 -0.87 -21.00 -14.18
CA VAL A 83 -2.06 -20.17 -14.41
C VAL A 83 -1.97 -18.90 -13.56
N TYR A 84 -2.18 -17.76 -14.22
CA TYR A 84 -2.28 -16.44 -13.59
C TYR A 84 -3.77 -16.10 -13.43
N LEU A 85 -4.32 -16.37 -12.25
CA LEU A 85 -5.75 -16.19 -11.99
C LEU A 85 -6.01 -14.81 -11.38
N ILE A 86 -6.97 -14.08 -11.93
CA ILE A 86 -7.37 -12.73 -11.51
C ILE A 86 -8.74 -12.83 -10.83
N HIS A 87 -8.92 -12.12 -9.72
CA HIS A 87 -10.24 -12.04 -9.11
C HIS A 87 -11.23 -11.34 -10.09
N PRO A 88 -12.38 -11.95 -10.43
CA PRO A 88 -13.26 -11.43 -11.47
C PRO A 88 -13.98 -10.13 -11.07
N GLY A 89 -14.21 -9.93 -9.78
CA GLY A 89 -14.76 -8.68 -9.22
C GLY A 89 -13.71 -7.62 -8.84
N ILE A 90 -12.53 -7.64 -9.48
CA ILE A 90 -11.48 -6.64 -9.24
C ILE A 90 -11.94 -5.24 -9.69
N GLN A 91 -11.82 -4.25 -8.80
CA GLN A 91 -12.18 -2.85 -9.13
C GLN A 91 -10.95 -1.96 -8.92
N LEU A 92 -10.47 -1.41 -10.03
CA LEU A 92 -9.29 -0.55 -10.11
C LEU A 92 -9.53 0.53 -11.17
N GLY A 93 -8.96 1.72 -10.94
CA GLY A 93 -8.94 2.82 -11.90
C GLY A 93 -10.24 3.64 -11.98
N PRO A 94 -10.28 4.67 -12.84
CA PRO A 94 -11.34 5.68 -12.85
C PRO A 94 -12.75 5.15 -13.11
N SER A 95 -12.87 4.02 -13.81
CA SER A 95 -14.16 3.40 -14.16
C SER A 95 -14.32 1.98 -13.60
N ASN A 96 -13.54 1.62 -12.57
CA ASN A 96 -13.50 0.26 -12.02
C ASN A 96 -13.24 -0.80 -13.12
N SER A 97 -12.45 -0.46 -14.13
CA SER A 97 -12.24 -1.27 -15.35
C SER A 97 -11.43 -2.54 -15.11
N GLY A 98 -10.78 -2.66 -13.94
CA GLY A 98 -10.01 -3.84 -13.56
C GLY A 98 -8.62 -3.84 -14.21
N LEU A 99 -8.25 -4.96 -14.85
CA LEU A 99 -6.93 -5.16 -15.45
C LEU A 99 -7.00 -5.27 -16.98
N PRO A 100 -6.01 -4.74 -17.73
CA PRO A 100 -4.80 -4.07 -17.24
C PRO A 100 -5.12 -2.67 -16.68
N TYR A 101 -4.36 -2.26 -15.67
CA TYR A 101 -4.43 -0.92 -15.08
C TYR A 101 -3.15 -0.17 -15.39
N THR A 102 -3.25 0.99 -16.04
CA THR A 102 -2.12 1.91 -16.20
C THR A 102 -2.45 3.14 -15.39
N GLN A 103 -1.55 3.52 -14.49
CA GLN A 103 -1.78 4.68 -13.66
C GLN A 103 -1.76 5.96 -14.50
N ASP A 104 -2.77 6.78 -14.28
CA ASP A 104 -2.86 8.15 -14.75
C ASP A 104 -3.24 9.05 -13.57
N TRP A 105 -3.33 10.36 -13.82
CA TRP A 105 -3.70 11.34 -12.81
C TRP A 105 -5.04 11.06 -12.11
N HIS A 106 -5.95 10.29 -12.72
CA HIS A 106 -7.20 9.92 -12.06
C HIS A 106 -6.95 8.97 -10.87
N GLY A 107 -5.93 8.12 -10.97
CA GLY A 107 -5.66 7.05 -10.01
C GLY A 107 -6.82 6.06 -9.95
N SER A 108 -7.04 5.45 -8.79
CA SER A 108 -8.28 4.74 -8.46
C SER A 108 -9.12 5.62 -7.53
N PRO A 109 -10.25 6.20 -7.99
CA PRO A 109 -11.06 7.12 -7.18
C PRO A 109 -11.68 6.48 -5.92
N ASN A 110 -11.81 5.15 -5.92
CA ASN A 110 -12.22 4.36 -4.77
C ASN A 110 -11.07 3.47 -4.32
N GLU A 111 -11.12 3.04 -3.06
CA GLU A 111 -10.21 2.03 -2.54
C GLU A 111 -10.26 0.78 -3.44
N PRO A 112 -9.11 0.27 -3.91
CA PRO A 112 -9.02 -0.98 -4.65
C PRO A 112 -9.76 -2.12 -3.96
N THR A 113 -10.86 -2.59 -4.56
CA THR A 113 -11.60 -3.75 -4.03
C THR A 113 -11.23 -5.00 -4.80
N ASN A 114 -11.11 -6.12 -4.08
CA ASN A 114 -10.74 -7.42 -4.64
C ASN A 114 -9.51 -7.41 -5.56
N ALA A 115 -8.55 -6.50 -5.31
CA ALA A 115 -7.31 -6.39 -6.05
C ALA A 115 -6.37 -7.55 -5.70
N ARG A 116 -6.72 -8.75 -6.14
CA ARG A 116 -6.04 -10.02 -5.82
C ARG A 116 -5.78 -10.82 -7.07
N VAL A 117 -4.58 -11.40 -7.15
CA VAL A 117 -4.17 -12.33 -8.20
C VAL A 117 -3.46 -13.53 -7.60
N MET A 118 -3.49 -14.66 -8.29
CA MET A 118 -2.80 -15.87 -7.89
C MET A 118 -1.98 -16.45 -9.03
N ILE A 119 -0.84 -17.05 -8.69
CA ILE A 119 -0.08 -17.91 -9.59
C ILE A 119 -0.27 -19.34 -9.10
N ILE A 120 -0.84 -20.18 -9.96
CA ILE A 120 -1.19 -21.57 -9.64
C ILE A 120 -0.33 -22.49 -10.50
N SER A 121 0.29 -23.49 -9.88
CA SER A 121 1.10 -24.49 -10.56
C SER A 121 0.79 -25.87 -10.01
N SER A 122 0.82 -26.90 -10.86
CA SER A 122 0.73 -28.30 -10.44
C SER A 122 1.92 -29.09 -10.95
N LEU A 123 2.48 -29.92 -10.07
CA LEU A 123 3.63 -30.78 -10.38
C LEU A 123 3.25 -32.18 -10.89
N SER A 124 1.98 -32.57 -10.77
CA SER A 124 1.51 -33.92 -11.15
C SER A 124 0.84 -33.90 -12.54
N ILE A 125 -0.43 -33.53 -12.56
CA ILE A 125 -1.28 -33.46 -13.75
C ILE A 125 -1.60 -32.00 -14.11
N PRO A 126 -2.00 -31.71 -15.35
CA PRO A 126 -2.47 -30.37 -15.72
C PRO A 126 -3.59 -29.88 -14.80
N LEU A 127 -3.67 -28.57 -14.59
CA LEU A 127 -4.77 -27.92 -13.87
C LEU A 127 -6.11 -28.19 -14.60
N PRO A 128 -7.26 -28.13 -13.89
CA PRO A 128 -8.56 -28.34 -14.51
C PRO A 128 -8.78 -27.44 -15.71
N SER A 129 -9.42 -27.93 -16.77
CA SER A 129 -9.61 -27.19 -18.03
C SER A 129 -10.41 -25.89 -17.88
N GLY A 130 -11.24 -25.77 -16.84
CA GLY A 130 -11.96 -24.54 -16.50
C GLY A 130 -11.10 -23.46 -15.82
N ILE A 131 -9.84 -23.76 -15.49
CA ILE A 131 -8.91 -22.86 -14.82
C ILE A 131 -7.84 -22.43 -15.82
N ALA A 132 -8.03 -21.23 -16.40
CA ALA A 132 -7.12 -20.61 -17.35
C ALA A 132 -6.59 -19.27 -16.82
N SER A 133 -5.52 -18.76 -17.44
CA SER A 133 -4.99 -17.44 -17.07
C SER A 133 -5.98 -16.35 -17.44
N GLY A 134 -6.25 -15.44 -16.51
CA GLY A 134 -7.23 -14.37 -16.64
C GLY A 134 -8.24 -14.32 -15.50
N PRO A 135 -9.35 -13.60 -15.67
CA PRO A 135 -10.43 -13.55 -14.68
C PRO A 135 -10.95 -14.96 -14.37
N ALA A 136 -11.09 -15.28 -13.09
CA ALA A 136 -11.70 -16.55 -12.70
C ALA A 136 -13.16 -16.63 -13.19
N PRO A 137 -13.71 -17.85 -13.38
CA PRO A 137 -15.08 -18.02 -13.86
C PRO A 137 -16.15 -17.36 -12.97
N SER A 138 -15.91 -17.30 -11.67
CA SER A 138 -16.76 -16.61 -10.70
C SER A 138 -15.96 -16.17 -9.47
N ALA A 139 -16.53 -15.26 -8.67
CA ALA A 139 -15.92 -14.85 -7.40
C ALA A 139 -15.80 -16.04 -6.44
N ASP A 140 -16.83 -16.89 -6.35
CA ASP A 140 -16.81 -18.09 -5.49
C ASP A 140 -15.72 -19.09 -5.92
N ALA A 141 -15.52 -19.28 -7.24
CA ALA A 141 -14.46 -20.14 -7.74
C ALA A 141 -13.06 -19.58 -7.41
N PHE A 142 -12.91 -18.25 -7.45
CA PHE A 142 -11.68 -17.60 -7.01
C PHE A 142 -11.46 -17.78 -5.51
N GLU A 143 -12.48 -17.53 -4.67
CA GLU A 143 -12.40 -17.66 -3.21
C GLU A 143 -12.14 -19.10 -2.77
N ALA A 144 -12.71 -20.08 -3.46
CA ALA A 144 -12.44 -21.49 -3.22
C ALA A 144 -10.94 -21.79 -3.32
N ILE A 145 -10.29 -21.35 -4.41
CA ILE A 145 -8.85 -21.54 -4.62
C ILE A 145 -8.03 -20.66 -3.67
N TRP A 146 -8.44 -19.40 -3.49
CA TRP A 146 -7.75 -18.45 -2.62
C TRP A 146 -7.70 -18.94 -1.17
N ASN A 147 -8.77 -19.52 -0.64
CA ASN A 147 -8.83 -19.98 0.75
C ASN A 147 -8.40 -21.45 0.93
N THR A 148 -7.97 -22.12 -0.13
CA THR A 148 -7.50 -23.52 -0.06
C THR A 148 -6.26 -23.64 0.84
N ALA A 149 -6.32 -24.54 1.82
CA ALA A 149 -5.17 -24.85 2.67
C ALA A 149 -4.04 -25.49 1.86
N GLU A 150 -2.79 -25.35 2.31
CA GLU A 150 -1.69 -26.04 1.67
C GLU A 150 -1.94 -27.55 1.63
N ASP A 151 -1.50 -28.20 0.54
CA ASP A 151 -1.61 -29.64 0.32
C ASP A 151 -3.03 -30.21 0.23
N THR A 152 -4.02 -29.36 -0.01
CA THR A 152 -5.40 -29.75 -0.21
C THR A 152 -5.92 -29.37 -1.60
N VAL A 153 -6.93 -30.10 -2.07
CA VAL A 153 -7.59 -29.80 -3.35
C VAL A 153 -8.64 -28.70 -3.13
N PRO A 154 -8.67 -27.62 -3.93
CA PRO A 154 -9.71 -26.61 -3.84
C PRO A 154 -11.12 -27.19 -3.99
N SER A 155 -12.08 -26.65 -3.24
CA SER A 155 -13.49 -27.03 -3.40
C SER A 155 -13.98 -26.72 -4.82
N GLY A 156 -14.74 -27.65 -5.41
CA GLY A 156 -15.25 -27.53 -6.79
C GLY A 156 -14.31 -28.11 -7.87
N TRP A 157 -13.19 -28.71 -7.47
CA TRP A 157 -12.29 -29.45 -8.35
C TRP A 157 -12.54 -30.97 -8.29
N ASP A 158 -13.80 -31.39 -8.15
CA ASP A 158 -14.18 -32.79 -7.89
C ASP A 158 -13.76 -33.76 -9.02
N ASN A 159 -13.60 -33.25 -10.24
CA ASN A 159 -13.18 -34.02 -11.41
C ASN A 159 -11.66 -33.95 -11.66
N TRP A 160 -10.90 -33.26 -10.81
CA TRP A 160 -9.45 -33.19 -10.93
C TRP A 160 -8.82 -34.36 -10.17
N SER A 161 -8.25 -35.31 -10.91
CA SER A 161 -7.59 -36.50 -10.35
C SER A 161 -6.18 -36.24 -9.80
N GLY A 162 -5.83 -34.97 -9.62
CA GLY A 162 -4.53 -34.55 -9.10
C GLY A 162 -4.49 -34.62 -7.58
N ASP A 163 -3.28 -34.57 -7.03
CA ASP A 163 -3.08 -34.51 -5.58
C ASP A 163 -2.93 -33.06 -5.14
N GLY A 164 -3.61 -32.69 -4.05
CA GLY A 164 -3.47 -31.39 -3.39
C GLY A 164 -2.02 -31.11 -2.98
N SER A 165 -1.26 -32.15 -2.58
CA SER A 165 0.16 -32.02 -2.22
C SER A 165 1.07 -31.54 -3.37
N SER A 166 0.60 -31.74 -4.60
CA SER A 166 1.30 -31.34 -5.82
C SER A 166 0.90 -29.95 -6.33
N LEU A 167 -0.08 -29.32 -5.68
CA LEU A 167 -0.61 -28.00 -6.02
C LEU A 167 0.12 -26.93 -5.23
N ILE A 168 0.59 -25.89 -5.94
CA ILE A 168 1.28 -24.76 -5.33
C ILE A 168 0.54 -23.50 -5.76
N ILE A 169 0.05 -22.76 -4.77
CA ILE A 169 -0.74 -21.54 -4.95
C ILE A 169 0.03 -20.38 -4.33
N ARG A 170 0.50 -19.45 -5.15
CA ARG A 170 1.07 -18.19 -4.68
C ARG A 170 0.04 -17.08 -4.80
N ARG A 171 -0.30 -16.49 -3.66
CA ARG A 171 -1.27 -15.40 -3.53
C ARG A 171 -0.56 -14.05 -3.57
N VAL A 172 -1.12 -13.09 -4.30
CA VAL A 172 -0.60 -11.73 -4.38
C VAL A 172 -1.75 -10.76 -4.16
N ASN A 173 -1.62 -9.92 -3.12
CA ASN A 173 -2.58 -8.87 -2.82
C ASN A 173 -2.06 -7.55 -3.42
N LEU A 174 -2.66 -7.14 -4.54
CA LEU A 174 -2.32 -5.91 -5.25
C LEU A 174 -2.88 -4.67 -4.56
N GLY A 175 -3.93 -4.80 -3.75
CA GLY A 175 -4.51 -3.67 -3.02
C GLY A 175 -3.51 -3.01 -2.06
N LEU A 176 -2.57 -3.79 -1.52
CA LEU A 176 -1.50 -3.29 -0.65
C LEU A 176 -0.47 -2.43 -1.39
N LEU A 177 -0.44 -2.46 -2.73
CA LEU A 177 0.45 -1.62 -3.52
C LEU A 177 -0.10 -0.20 -3.72
N PHE A 178 -1.34 0.07 -3.26
CA PHE A 178 -1.96 1.38 -3.38
C PHE A 178 -1.84 2.17 -2.08
N VAL A 179 -1.65 3.47 -2.23
CA VAL A 179 -1.57 4.46 -1.16
C VAL A 179 -2.60 5.54 -1.40
N LYS A 180 -3.31 5.91 -0.33
CA LYS A 180 -4.35 6.94 -0.37
C LYS A 180 -3.72 8.32 -0.33
N VAL A 181 -4.14 9.19 -1.25
CA VAL A 181 -3.71 10.59 -1.31
C VAL A 181 -4.92 11.51 -1.17
N GLY A 182 -4.83 12.44 -0.23
CA GLY A 182 -5.75 13.56 -0.08
C GLY A 182 -5.11 14.86 -0.57
N ILE A 183 -5.80 15.57 -1.44
CA ILE A 183 -5.42 16.87 -1.96
C ILE A 183 -6.63 17.78 -1.75
N SER A 184 -6.44 18.88 -1.04
CA SER A 184 -7.52 19.81 -0.72
C SER A 184 -7.12 21.24 -1.06
N ASN A 185 -8.13 22.08 -1.28
CA ASN A 185 -7.96 23.48 -1.64
C ASN A 185 -8.72 24.35 -0.62
N ASN A 186 -7.98 25.18 0.12
CA ASN A 186 -8.51 26.13 1.12
C ASN A 186 -8.23 27.60 0.71
N SER A 187 -7.90 27.83 -0.55
CA SER A 187 -7.62 29.16 -1.11
C SER A 187 -8.63 29.51 -2.19
N VAL A 188 -8.75 30.80 -2.53
CA VAL A 188 -9.55 31.26 -3.68
C VAL A 188 -8.94 30.76 -4.99
N ASP A 189 -7.62 30.78 -5.07
CA ASP A 189 -6.88 30.18 -6.18
C ASP A 189 -6.77 28.67 -5.99
N THR A 190 -6.79 27.92 -7.11
CA THR A 190 -6.72 26.46 -7.10
C THR A 190 -5.28 25.99 -7.22
N GLY A 191 -4.81 25.24 -6.22
CA GLY A 191 -3.56 24.49 -6.31
C GLY A 191 -3.65 23.38 -7.37
N MET A 192 -2.56 23.16 -8.09
CA MET A 192 -2.48 22.13 -9.13
C MET A 192 -1.55 20.98 -8.71
N PHE A 193 -1.77 19.80 -9.23
CA PHE A 193 -0.89 18.64 -9.04
C PHE A 193 -0.66 17.90 -10.35
N ALA A 194 0.40 17.11 -10.41
CA ALA A 194 0.67 16.15 -11.48
C ALA A 194 1.26 14.89 -10.86
N ILE A 195 1.08 13.76 -11.51
CA ILE A 195 1.73 12.51 -11.12
C ILE A 195 2.91 12.18 -12.04
N ASP A 196 3.85 11.43 -11.52
CA ASP A 196 5.06 10.95 -12.20
C ASP A 196 5.77 12.05 -12.98
N ASP A 197 6.08 11.83 -14.25
CA ASP A 197 6.65 12.85 -15.15
C ASP A 197 5.66 13.25 -16.26
N GLU A 198 4.35 13.13 -16.00
CA GLU A 198 3.32 13.60 -16.92
C GLU A 198 3.40 15.12 -17.15
N ASN A 199 3.00 15.60 -18.33
CA ASN A 199 3.02 17.03 -18.66
C ASN A 199 1.72 17.77 -18.30
N GLY A 200 0.74 17.08 -17.71
CA GLY A 200 -0.55 17.63 -17.33
C GLY A 200 -0.55 18.28 -15.95
N PHE A 201 -1.36 19.32 -15.78
CA PHE A 201 -1.67 19.93 -14.48
C PHE A 201 -3.14 19.67 -14.15
N HIS A 202 -3.38 19.19 -12.94
CA HIS A 202 -4.70 18.76 -12.49
C HIS A 202 -5.13 19.54 -11.26
N PRO A 203 -6.36 20.07 -11.21
CA PRO A 203 -6.81 20.92 -10.12
C PRO A 203 -7.17 20.12 -8.86
N ALA A 204 -6.84 20.69 -7.69
CA ALA A 204 -7.41 20.29 -6.40
C ALA A 204 -8.89 20.74 -6.27
N PRO A 205 -9.70 20.12 -5.38
CA PRO A 205 -9.39 19.00 -4.49
C PRO A 205 -9.49 17.63 -5.18
N ARG A 206 -8.81 16.63 -4.61
CA ARG A 206 -8.90 15.23 -5.02
C ARG A 206 -8.62 14.29 -3.86
N THR A 207 -9.40 13.22 -3.73
CA THR A 207 -9.02 12.08 -2.89
C THR A 207 -9.03 10.85 -3.77
N THR A 208 -7.90 10.16 -3.88
CA THR A 208 -7.74 9.01 -4.78
C THR A 208 -6.63 8.09 -4.27
N TRP A 209 -6.52 6.91 -4.87
CA TRP A 209 -5.49 5.93 -4.57
C TRP A 209 -4.53 5.82 -5.75
N TYR A 210 -3.25 5.93 -5.48
CA TYR A 210 -2.17 5.74 -6.46
C TYR A 210 -1.31 4.56 -6.05
N LEU A 211 -0.56 3.99 -6.98
CA LEU A 211 0.46 2.99 -6.68
C LEU A 211 1.56 3.60 -5.81
N MET A 212 2.19 2.79 -4.97
CA MET A 212 3.40 3.17 -4.25
C MET A 212 4.51 3.57 -5.23
N ASN A 213 5.43 4.40 -4.76
CA ASN A 213 6.53 5.00 -5.52
C ASN A 213 6.10 5.95 -6.65
N THR A 214 4.81 6.27 -6.75
CA THR A 214 4.34 7.36 -7.61
C THR A 214 4.94 8.69 -7.13
N LYS A 215 5.39 9.51 -8.06
CA LYS A 215 5.92 10.85 -7.75
C LYS A 215 4.79 11.87 -7.86
N LEU A 216 4.31 12.37 -6.72
CA LEU A 216 3.33 13.44 -6.66
C LEU A 216 4.03 14.80 -6.72
N ARG A 217 3.80 15.56 -7.78
CA ARG A 217 4.28 16.94 -7.94
C ARG A 217 3.16 17.91 -7.63
N LEU A 218 3.43 18.89 -6.79
CA LEU A 218 2.48 19.90 -6.36
C LEU A 218 2.92 21.28 -6.84
N PHE A 219 2.02 21.95 -7.54
CA PHE A 219 2.26 23.22 -8.21
C PHE A 219 1.33 24.30 -7.64
N GLY A 220 1.83 25.53 -7.59
CA GLY A 220 0.97 26.69 -7.31
C GLY A 220 -0.11 26.86 -8.38
N SER A 221 -1.05 27.77 -8.13
CA SER A 221 -2.05 28.19 -9.12
C SER A 221 -1.44 28.84 -10.37
N ASN A 222 -0.16 29.21 -10.30
CA ASN A 222 0.66 29.72 -11.39
C ASN A 222 1.47 28.63 -12.11
N GLU A 223 1.17 27.34 -11.86
CA GLU A 223 1.85 26.18 -12.47
C GLU A 223 3.35 26.08 -12.12
N ILE A 224 3.83 26.85 -11.14
CA ILE A 224 5.20 26.76 -10.64
C ILE A 224 5.29 25.61 -9.64
N LEU A 225 6.24 24.70 -9.85
CA LEU A 225 6.48 23.57 -8.95
C LEU A 225 6.88 24.09 -7.57
N GLN A 226 6.15 23.67 -6.54
CA GLN A 226 6.44 24.02 -5.15
C GLN A 226 7.09 22.86 -4.40
N THR A 227 6.56 21.65 -4.56
CA THR A 227 7.10 20.46 -3.89
C THR A 227 6.85 19.19 -4.70
N THR A 228 7.64 18.15 -4.40
CA THR A 228 7.51 16.82 -4.97
C THR A 228 7.62 15.80 -3.84
N GLU A 229 6.67 14.88 -3.75
CA GLU A 229 6.65 13.79 -2.78
C GLU A 229 6.63 12.45 -3.49
N ILE A 230 7.41 11.48 -3.00
CA ILE A 230 7.32 10.09 -3.46
C ILE A 230 6.36 9.35 -2.53
N LEU A 231 5.26 8.85 -3.07
CA LEU A 231 4.21 8.22 -2.28
C LEU A 231 4.67 6.86 -1.75
N ARG A 232 4.80 6.74 -0.43
CA ARG A 232 5.13 5.47 0.27
C ARG A 232 4.09 5.10 1.31
N ASP A 233 3.55 6.13 1.95
CA ASP A 233 2.50 6.03 2.95
C ASP A 233 1.31 6.90 2.53
N PRO A 234 0.12 6.70 3.13
CA PRO A 234 -0.98 7.62 2.94
C PRO A 234 -0.61 9.05 3.34
N VAL A 235 -0.88 10.01 2.45
CA VAL A 235 -0.52 11.43 2.64
C VAL A 235 -1.67 12.37 2.33
N SER A 236 -1.64 13.57 2.93
CA SER A 236 -2.62 14.63 2.67
C SER A 236 -1.92 15.99 2.55
N PHE A 237 -2.38 16.77 1.58
CA PHE A 237 -1.91 18.13 1.28
C PHE A 237 -3.08 19.11 1.23
N VAL A 238 -2.84 20.32 1.74
CA VAL A 238 -3.79 21.43 1.69
C VAL A 238 -3.11 22.59 0.96
N TYR A 239 -3.73 23.08 -0.11
CA TYR A 239 -3.32 24.32 -0.76
C TYR A 239 -3.98 25.50 -0.04
N ASP A 240 -3.19 26.35 0.59
CA ASP A 240 -3.65 27.46 1.41
C ASP A 240 -2.77 28.69 1.20
N ASN A 241 -3.39 29.84 0.97
CA ASN A 241 -2.71 31.12 0.75
C ASN A 241 -1.56 31.06 -0.28
N GLY A 242 -1.80 30.38 -1.41
CA GLY A 242 -0.84 30.28 -2.50
C GLY A 242 0.27 29.24 -2.31
N VAL A 243 0.25 28.46 -1.23
CA VAL A 243 1.32 27.50 -0.90
C VAL A 243 0.75 26.15 -0.48
N TRP A 244 1.39 25.07 -0.92
CA TRP A 244 1.12 23.71 -0.44
C TRP A 244 1.66 23.49 0.97
N ARG A 245 0.79 23.06 1.88
CA ARG A 245 1.14 22.69 3.26
C ARG A 245 0.98 21.18 3.44
N GLY A 246 2.02 20.54 3.99
CA GLY A 246 2.03 19.13 4.32
C GLY A 246 1.67 18.86 5.79
N LYS A 247 0.93 17.77 6.02
CA LYS A 247 0.60 17.15 7.31
C LYS A 247 -0.12 18.07 8.32
N PRO A 248 -1.45 17.96 8.37
CA PRO A 248 -2.06 17.29 9.52
C PRO A 248 -2.96 16.13 9.08
N TYR A 249 -2.81 15.00 9.78
CA TYR A 249 -3.66 13.83 9.64
C TYR A 249 -5.11 14.19 9.95
N SER A 250 -5.94 14.30 8.92
CA SER A 250 -7.40 14.42 9.03
C SER A 250 -7.98 13.89 7.72
N ILE A 251 -8.34 12.60 7.69
CA ILE A 251 -9.53 12.07 7.00
C ILE A 251 -9.75 10.64 7.54
N GLY A 252 -10.70 10.55 8.48
CA GLY A 252 -11.17 9.31 9.11
C GLY A 252 -12.02 9.67 10.31
N SER A 253 -13.20 10.26 10.06
CA SER A 253 -14.07 10.93 11.06
C SER A 253 -13.36 12.12 11.76
N PRO A 254 -14.07 13.08 12.37
CA PRO A 254 -13.44 14.01 13.30
C PRO A 254 -12.88 13.21 14.49
N LYS A 255 -11.64 12.73 14.37
CA LYS A 255 -10.93 12.09 15.47
C LYS A 255 -10.79 13.17 16.53
N ARG A 256 -11.42 12.97 17.68
CA ARG A 256 -11.17 13.81 18.86
C ARG A 256 -9.66 13.81 19.06
N LEU A 257 -9.04 14.98 18.94
CA LEU A 257 -7.64 15.18 19.34
C LEU A 257 -7.50 14.56 20.73
N SER A 258 -6.63 13.57 20.85
CA SER A 258 -6.42 12.85 22.10
C SER A 258 -5.26 13.49 22.86
N GLY A 259 -5.15 13.20 24.16
CA GLY A 259 -4.02 13.67 24.96
C GLY A 259 -2.66 13.22 24.40
N VAL A 260 -2.62 12.12 23.65
CA VAL A 260 -1.40 11.59 23.01
C VAL A 260 -0.93 12.50 21.87
N ASP A 261 -1.85 13.10 21.11
CA ASP A 261 -1.51 14.00 20.01
C ASP A 261 -0.93 15.33 20.54
N LEU A 262 -1.49 15.83 21.65
CA LEU A 262 -0.96 16.99 22.37
C LEU A 262 0.41 16.70 22.99
N GLN A 263 0.60 15.49 23.55
CA GLN A 263 1.88 15.06 24.11
C GLN A 263 2.97 14.99 23.03
N ALA A 264 2.67 14.44 21.85
CA ALA A 264 3.63 14.38 20.75
C ALA A 264 4.03 15.78 20.25
N ALA A 265 3.07 16.71 20.16
CA ALA A 265 3.35 18.10 19.80
C ALA A 265 4.21 18.80 20.86
N TYR A 266 3.94 18.55 22.14
CA TYR A 266 4.76 19.04 23.26
C TYR A 266 6.20 18.53 23.20
N GLU A 267 6.38 17.22 23.01
CA GLU A 267 7.70 16.59 22.92
C GLU A 267 8.52 17.14 21.75
N LEU A 268 7.88 17.32 20.58
CA LEU A 268 8.54 17.93 19.42
C LEU A 268 8.95 19.38 19.67
N PHE A 269 8.08 20.17 20.31
CA PHE A 269 8.38 21.56 20.66
C PHE A 269 9.55 21.64 21.66
N MET A 270 9.55 20.80 22.68
CA MET A 270 10.62 20.78 23.68
C MET A 270 11.96 20.28 23.11
N ALA A 271 11.93 19.30 22.19
CA ALA A 271 13.11 18.77 21.53
C ALA A 271 13.80 19.74 20.54
N SER A 272 13.10 20.78 20.08
CA SER A 272 13.71 21.78 19.19
C SER A 272 14.87 22.55 19.86
N PRO A 273 15.76 23.22 19.14
CA PRO A 273 16.71 24.16 19.78
C PRO A 273 15.98 25.39 20.34
N PRO A 274 16.36 25.94 21.52
CA PRO A 274 15.80 27.20 22.01
C PRO A 274 16.21 28.35 21.07
N ASN A 275 15.31 29.32 20.87
CA ASN A 275 15.66 30.53 20.12
C ASN A 275 16.59 31.41 20.97
N PRO A 276 17.87 31.59 20.61
CA PRO A 276 18.80 32.40 21.40
C PRO A 276 18.47 33.90 21.36
N ASN A 277 17.60 34.32 20.44
CA ASN A 277 17.19 35.72 20.27
C ASN A 277 15.80 36.02 20.85
N GLY A 278 15.10 35.01 21.37
CA GLY A 278 13.79 35.15 22.00
C GLY A 278 13.91 35.75 23.40
N LYS A 279 12.91 36.56 23.78
CA LYS A 279 12.75 37.09 25.14
C LYS A 279 11.98 36.14 26.06
N ALA A 280 11.21 35.24 25.48
CA ALA A 280 10.50 34.18 26.20
C ALA A 280 11.23 32.85 26.08
N SER A 281 11.13 32.03 27.13
CA SER A 281 11.59 30.64 27.13
C SER A 281 10.52 29.72 26.54
N LYS A 282 10.91 28.48 26.23
CA LYS A 282 9.94 27.44 25.86
C LYS A 282 8.94 27.16 26.97
N ASP A 283 9.38 27.21 28.22
CA ASP A 283 8.54 27.01 29.38
C ASP A 283 7.48 28.11 29.50
N ASP A 284 7.80 29.35 29.12
CA ASP A 284 6.83 30.45 29.08
C ASP A 284 5.74 30.21 28.04
N VAL A 285 6.11 29.70 26.86
CA VAL A 285 5.16 29.34 25.79
C VAL A 285 4.22 28.23 26.27
N ILE A 286 4.76 27.17 26.87
CA ILE A 286 3.96 26.06 27.40
C ILE A 286 3.04 26.53 28.52
N ALA A 287 3.54 27.36 29.45
CA ALA A 287 2.73 27.91 30.52
C ALA A 287 1.58 28.78 29.95
N ALA A 288 1.84 29.59 28.94
CA ALA A 288 0.81 30.40 28.28
C ALA A 288 -0.25 29.54 27.56
N MET A 289 0.18 28.48 26.86
CA MET A 289 -0.73 27.53 26.19
C MET A 289 -1.60 26.78 27.21
N THR A 290 -1.02 26.25 28.28
CA THR A 290 -1.76 25.54 29.33
C THR A 290 -2.76 26.45 30.03
N ASN A 291 -2.37 27.71 30.32
CA ASN A 291 -3.28 28.69 30.89
C ASN A 291 -4.46 28.98 29.97
N PHE A 292 -4.22 29.24 28.68
CA PHE A 292 -5.30 29.46 27.72
C PHE A 292 -6.27 28.27 27.66
N MET A 293 -5.75 27.04 27.54
CA MET A 293 -6.57 25.83 27.53
C MET A 293 -7.39 25.69 28.82
N SER A 294 -6.80 25.96 29.99
CA SER A 294 -7.49 25.90 31.28
C SER A 294 -8.60 26.95 31.42
N TYR A 295 -8.37 28.19 30.98
CA TYR A 295 -9.41 29.22 31.00
C TYR A 295 -10.54 28.89 30.04
N TYR A 296 -10.20 28.37 28.86
CA TYR A 296 -11.19 27.96 27.86
C TYR A 296 -12.06 26.80 28.35
N THR A 297 -11.47 25.76 28.95
CA THR A 297 -12.23 24.62 29.47
C THR A 297 -13.14 25.02 30.63
N ASN A 298 -12.69 25.93 31.50
CA ASN A 298 -13.54 26.47 32.57
C ASN A 298 -14.71 27.31 32.00
N TRP A 299 -14.45 28.16 31.01
CA TRP A 299 -15.49 28.94 30.33
C TRP A 299 -16.53 28.05 29.65
N ALA A 300 -16.07 27.00 28.95
CA ALA A 300 -16.93 26.02 28.30
C ALA A 300 -17.74 25.18 29.31
N ALA A 301 -17.13 24.74 30.41
CA ALA A 301 -17.81 23.97 31.46
C ALA A 301 -18.94 24.75 32.14
N GLN A 302 -18.89 26.08 32.12
CA GLN A 302 -19.92 26.96 32.68
C GLN A 302 -20.94 27.47 31.64
N ASN A 303 -20.98 26.87 30.44
CA ASN A 303 -21.86 27.27 29.33
C ASN A 303 -21.61 28.70 28.82
N PHE A 304 -20.33 29.08 28.70
CA PHE A 304 -19.89 30.30 28.03
C PHE A 304 -20.38 31.64 28.63
N PRO A 305 -20.30 31.88 29.95
CA PRO A 305 -20.80 33.12 30.53
C PRO A 305 -19.90 34.32 30.17
N ASN A 306 -20.50 35.51 30.03
CA ASN A 306 -19.81 36.72 29.56
C ASN A 306 -18.69 37.21 30.51
N ASN A 307 -18.80 36.95 31.81
CA ASN A 307 -17.80 37.33 32.81
C ASN A 307 -16.47 36.58 32.64
N LEU A 308 -16.51 35.29 32.27
CA LEU A 308 -15.32 34.47 32.04
C LEU A 308 -14.74 34.62 30.62
N GLN A 309 -15.52 35.15 29.68
CA GLN A 309 -15.02 35.46 28.33
C GLN A 309 -13.83 36.44 28.38
N LYS A 310 -13.81 37.35 29.35
CA LYS A 310 -12.70 38.30 29.54
C LYS A 310 -11.39 37.58 29.88
N ASP A 311 -11.46 36.58 30.74
CA ASP A 311 -10.28 35.82 31.19
C ASP A 311 -9.69 34.97 30.06
N VAL A 312 -10.56 34.36 29.24
CA VAL A 312 -10.15 33.64 28.02
C VAL A 312 -9.48 34.58 27.02
N LYS A 313 -10.04 35.77 26.79
CA LYS A 313 -9.45 36.78 25.91
C LYS A 313 -8.08 37.25 26.41
N GLN A 314 -7.95 37.48 27.72
CA GLN A 314 -6.67 37.87 28.32
C GLN A 314 -5.61 36.77 28.20
N ALA A 315 -5.99 35.51 28.42
CA ALA A 315 -5.09 34.38 28.23
C ALA A 315 -4.66 34.21 26.76
N ALA A 316 -5.57 34.43 25.81
CA ALA A 316 -5.26 34.41 24.38
C ALA A 316 -4.26 35.51 23.99
N MET A 317 -4.50 36.75 24.43
CA MET A 317 -3.57 37.86 24.19
C MET A 317 -2.19 37.61 24.81
N ARG A 318 -2.15 37.01 26.01
CA ARG A 318 -0.88 36.65 26.64
C ARG A 318 -0.13 35.56 25.87
N LEU A 319 -0.83 34.55 25.36
CA LEU A 319 -0.24 33.51 24.53
C LEU A 319 0.37 34.12 23.25
N ASP A 320 -0.35 35.01 22.60
CA ASP A 320 0.12 35.70 21.39
C ASP A 320 1.40 36.50 21.66
N ASN A 321 1.41 37.33 22.72
CA ASN A 321 2.59 38.09 23.12
C ASN A 321 3.80 37.19 23.43
N VAL A 322 3.58 36.08 24.15
CA VAL A 322 4.66 35.16 24.52
C VAL A 322 5.20 34.41 23.30
N LEU A 323 4.35 34.08 22.32
CA LEU A 323 4.77 33.50 21.06
C LEU A 323 5.57 34.50 20.22
N GLU A 324 5.13 35.76 20.15
CA GLU A 324 5.90 36.82 19.49
C GLU A 324 7.27 37.02 20.15
N ASP A 325 7.32 37.09 21.48
CA ASP A 325 8.56 37.21 22.25
C ASP A 325 9.47 35.98 22.10
N TYR A 326 8.91 34.79 21.87
CA TYR A 326 9.68 33.58 21.61
C TYR A 326 10.22 33.52 20.18
N LEU A 327 9.46 34.00 19.19
CA LEU A 327 9.78 33.85 17.76
C LEU A 327 10.61 35.01 17.20
N PHE A 328 10.36 36.24 17.64
CA PHE A 328 10.93 37.43 17.01
C PHE A 328 12.05 38.08 17.83
N LYS A 329 13.01 38.68 17.10
CA LYS A 329 14.18 39.34 17.68
C LYS A 329 13.76 40.57 18.46
N ALA A 330 14.33 40.77 19.66
CA ALA A 330 14.23 42.03 20.38
C ALA A 330 14.65 43.20 19.48
N ALA A 331 13.70 44.05 19.07
CA ALA A 331 14.02 45.37 18.56
C ALA A 331 14.73 46.13 19.70
N LYS A 332 15.98 46.52 19.45
CA LYS A 332 16.71 47.49 20.28
C LYS A 332 16.22 48.90 19.95
#